data_AF-A0A920U129-F1
#
_entry.id   AF-A0A920U129-F1
#
_cell.length_a   1.000
_cell.length_b   1.000
_cell.length_c   1.000
_cell.angle_alpha   90.00
_cell.angle_beta   90.00
_cell.angle_gamma   90.00
#
_symmetry.space_group_name_H-M   'P 1'
#
loop_
_entity.id
_entity.type
_entity.pdbx_description
1 polymer ?
#
loop_
_entity_poly.entity_id
_entity_poly.type
_entity_poly.pdbx_seq_one_letter_code
_entity_poly.pdbx_strand_id
1 'polypeptide(L)'
;MQEEITIRRLVTDLRNFKPSVRPEAETLIRQAHAQGHRVGLLTNELELFHGPEVYDAFEILGSFDAIVDATHTGILKPEPQAYQLAVGSLDASFQSVVFVDDQQKNIDGAIDCGIEAIRLDITDPESGFDDVRRALNLT
;
A
#
# COMPACT_ATOMS: atom_id res chain seq x y z
N MET A 1 -4.36 7.09 40.50
CA MET A 1 -5.05 5.84 40.12
C MET A 1 -4.55 5.49 38.73
N GLN A 2 -3.54 4.63 38.62
CA GLN A 2 -3.03 4.16 37.33
C GLN A 2 -4.03 3.12 36.81
N GLU A 3 -4.69 3.41 35.70
CA GLU A 3 -5.52 2.41 35.04
C GLU A 3 -4.63 1.29 34.51
N GLU A 4 -4.92 0.07 34.94
CA GLU A 4 -4.20 -1.14 34.54
C GLU A 4 -4.48 -1.41 33.06
N ILE A 5 -3.47 -1.20 32.21
CA ILE A 5 -3.57 -1.45 30.77
C ILE A 5 -3.64 -2.96 30.55
N THR A 6 -4.83 -3.49 30.29
CA THR A 6 -5.03 -4.90 29.97
C THR A 6 -4.71 -5.17 28.50
N ILE A 7 -4.17 -6.34 28.14
CA ILE A 7 -3.97 -6.76 26.73
C ILE A 7 -5.25 -6.56 25.91
N ARG A 8 -6.41 -6.86 26.52
CA ARG A 8 -7.71 -6.69 25.88
C ARG A 8 -8.03 -5.23 25.55
N ARG A 9 -7.65 -4.29 26.43
CA ARG A 9 -7.80 -2.84 26.23
C ARG A 9 -6.82 -2.32 25.18
N LEU A 10 -5.56 -2.74 25.22
CA LEU A 10 -4.59 -2.48 24.14
C LEU A 10 -5.10 -2.95 22.77
N VAL A 11 -5.61 -4.18 22.69
CA VAL A 11 -6.19 -4.73 21.44
C VAL A 11 -7.43 -3.96 21.01
N THR A 12 -8.27 -3.52 21.95
CA THR A 12 -9.48 -2.73 21.66
C THR A 12 -9.13 -1.31 21.22
N ASP A 13 -8.14 -0.69 21.86
CA ASP A 13 -7.63 0.64 21.53
C ASP A 13 -6.86 0.62 20.20
N LEU A 14 -6.17 -0.47 19.86
CA LEU A 14 -5.59 -0.71 18.53
C LEU A 14 -6.65 -0.95 17.45
N ARG A 15 -7.75 -1.63 17.78
CA ARG A 15 -8.91 -1.79 16.87
C ARG A 15 -9.70 -0.48 16.69
N ASN A 16 -9.74 0.35 17.74
CA ASN A 16 -10.34 1.69 17.72
C ASN A 16 -9.35 2.77 17.28
N PHE A 17 -8.09 2.43 17.05
CA PHE A 17 -7.12 3.28 16.38
C PHE A 17 -7.64 3.38 14.95
N LYS A 18 -8.54 4.33 14.70
CA LYS A 18 -8.93 4.74 13.35
C LYS A 18 -7.62 4.91 12.60
N PRO A 19 -7.27 4.03 11.66
CA PRO A 19 -5.94 4.08 11.12
C PRO A 19 -5.91 5.35 10.28
N SER A 20 -5.11 6.30 10.71
CA SER A 20 -5.03 7.59 10.03
C SER A 20 -4.37 7.33 8.69
N VAL A 21 -5.15 7.41 7.63
CA VAL A 21 -4.63 7.48 6.27
C VAL A 21 -3.83 8.77 6.17
N ARG A 22 -2.62 8.68 5.61
CA ARG A 22 -1.77 9.85 5.37
C ARG A 22 -2.41 10.72 4.28
N PRO A 23 -2.71 12.01 4.51
CA PRO A 23 -3.31 12.89 3.50
C PRO A 23 -2.49 12.99 2.21
N GLU A 24 -1.17 12.80 2.31
CA GLU A 24 -0.24 12.76 1.19
C GLU A 24 -0.51 11.57 0.27
N ALA A 25 -0.88 10.41 0.82
CA ALA A 25 -1.25 9.23 0.04
C ALA A 25 -2.55 9.49 -0.74
N GLU A 26 -3.59 10.02 -0.09
CA GLU A 26 -4.85 10.40 -0.77
C GLU A 26 -4.62 11.43 -1.87
N THR A 27 -3.75 12.41 -1.59
CA THR A 27 -3.40 13.45 -2.55
C THR A 27 -2.65 12.87 -3.75
N LEU A 28 -1.70 11.98 -3.51
CA LEU A 28 -0.93 11.33 -4.57
C LEU A 28 -1.84 10.46 -5.46
N ILE A 29 -2.73 9.65 -4.88
CA ILE A 29 -3.67 8.82 -5.64
C ILE A 29 -4.56 9.71 -6.52
N ARG A 30 -5.11 10.78 -5.94
CA ARG A 30 -5.92 11.75 -6.69
C ARG A 30 -5.15 12.41 -7.83
N GLN A 31 -3.89 12.81 -7.61
CA GLN A 31 -3.05 13.41 -8.66
C GLN A 31 -2.74 12.39 -9.77
N ALA A 32 -2.41 11.16 -9.41
CA ALA A 32 -2.14 10.08 -10.35
C ALA A 32 -3.36 9.82 -11.25
N HIS A 33 -4.55 9.70 -10.64
CA HIS A 33 -5.81 9.56 -11.37
C HIS A 33 -6.11 10.75 -12.28
N ALA A 34 -5.88 11.98 -11.81
CA ALA A 34 -6.09 13.19 -12.60
C ALA A 34 -5.22 13.24 -13.87
N GLN A 35 -4.08 12.54 -13.87
CA GLN A 35 -3.19 12.39 -15.03
C GLN A 35 -3.39 11.08 -15.81
N GLY A 36 -4.40 10.28 -15.46
CA GLY A 36 -4.76 9.06 -16.17
C GLY A 36 -3.92 7.83 -15.79
N HIS A 37 -3.16 7.88 -14.71
CA HIS A 37 -2.52 6.70 -14.14
C HIS A 37 -3.56 5.83 -13.41
N ARG A 38 -3.36 4.51 -13.45
CA ARG A 38 -4.05 3.56 -12.57
C ARG A 38 -3.24 3.35 -11.31
N VAL A 39 -3.92 3.13 -10.19
CA VAL A 39 -3.32 2.93 -8.88
C VAL A 39 -3.80 1.59 -8.32
N GLY A 40 -2.86 0.69 -7.99
CA GLY A 40 -3.16 -0.59 -7.37
C GLY A 40 -2.58 -0.72 -5.97
N LEU A 41 -3.22 -1.52 -5.13
CA LEU A 41 -2.72 -1.92 -3.82
C LEU A 41 -2.24 -3.36 -3.87
N LEU A 42 -0.98 -3.61 -3.51
CA LEU A 42 -0.44 -4.95 -3.27
C LEU A 42 -0.03 -5.07 -1.80
N THR A 43 -0.71 -5.92 -1.04
CA THR A 43 -0.52 -6.07 0.41
C THR A 43 -0.42 -7.55 0.79
N ASN A 44 0.40 -7.87 1.80
CA ASN A 44 0.53 -9.25 2.26
C ASN A 44 -0.61 -9.65 3.22
N GLU A 45 -1.15 -8.72 4.02
CA GLU A 45 -1.95 -9.10 5.20
C GLU A 45 -3.02 -8.05 5.59
N LEU A 46 -3.66 -7.34 4.64
CA LEU A 46 -4.62 -6.26 4.97
C LEU A 46 -5.84 -6.80 5.72
N GLU A 47 -6.60 -7.73 5.12
CA GLU A 47 -7.74 -8.35 5.79
C GLU A 47 -7.29 -9.19 7.00
N LEU A 48 -6.15 -9.89 6.89
CA LEU A 48 -5.62 -10.71 8.00
C LEU A 48 -5.37 -9.89 9.27
N PHE A 49 -4.89 -8.65 9.15
CA PHE A 49 -4.65 -7.77 10.30
C PHE A 49 -5.91 -7.04 10.79
N HIS A 50 -6.78 -6.61 9.88
CA HIS A 50 -7.85 -5.67 10.20
C HIS A 50 -9.25 -6.29 10.25
N GLY A 51 -9.42 -7.53 9.75
CA GLY A 51 -10.72 -8.16 9.54
C GLY A 51 -11.35 -7.77 8.20
N PRO A 52 -12.37 -8.51 7.73
CA PRO A 52 -13.04 -8.25 6.45
C PRO A 52 -13.72 -6.89 6.39
N GLU A 53 -14.08 -6.29 7.53
CA GLU A 53 -14.68 -4.96 7.60
C GLU A 53 -13.73 -3.83 7.18
N VAL A 54 -12.43 -4.12 6.99
CA VAL A 54 -11.41 -3.16 6.54
C VAL A 54 -11.78 -2.49 5.22
N TYR A 55 -12.39 -3.23 4.29
CA TYR A 55 -12.77 -2.74 2.96
C TYR A 55 -13.87 -1.68 3.02
N ASP A 56 -14.74 -1.75 4.04
CA ASP A 56 -15.79 -0.76 4.27
C ASP A 56 -15.32 0.38 5.19
N ALA A 57 -14.36 0.11 6.08
CA ALA A 57 -13.89 1.06 7.09
C ALA A 57 -12.95 2.14 6.53
N PHE A 58 -12.27 1.85 5.42
CA PHE A 58 -11.26 2.73 4.83
C PHE A 58 -11.70 3.26 3.46
N GLU A 59 -12.21 4.49 3.42
CA GLU A 59 -12.67 5.14 2.19
C GLU A 59 -11.59 5.19 1.09
N ILE A 60 -10.31 5.33 1.46
CA ILE A 60 -9.19 5.32 0.51
C ILE A 60 -9.11 4.01 -0.30
N LEU A 61 -9.55 2.88 0.25
CA LEU A 61 -9.52 1.59 -0.47
C LEU A 61 -10.39 1.64 -1.74
N GLY A 62 -11.48 2.41 -1.72
CA GLY A 62 -12.32 2.66 -2.90
C GLY A 62 -11.65 3.52 -3.98
N SER A 63 -10.48 4.11 -3.70
CA SER A 63 -9.69 4.87 -4.68
C SER A 63 -8.66 4.01 -5.42
N PHE A 64 -8.54 2.71 -5.13
CA PHE A 64 -7.64 1.83 -5.89
C PHE A 64 -8.40 1.16 -7.04
N ASP A 65 -7.79 1.14 -8.22
CA ASP A 65 -8.32 0.48 -9.42
C ASP A 65 -8.25 -1.06 -9.29
N ALA A 66 -7.30 -1.55 -8.49
CA ALA A 66 -7.17 -2.96 -8.15
C ALA A 66 -6.58 -3.14 -6.74
N ILE A 67 -7.08 -4.14 -6.01
CA ILE A 67 -6.52 -4.56 -4.73
C ILE A 67 -6.13 -6.04 -4.83
N VAL A 68 -4.85 -6.32 -4.56
CA VAL A 68 -4.30 -7.66 -4.43
C VAL A 68 -3.83 -7.84 -2.99
N ASP A 69 -4.62 -8.58 -2.22
CA ASP A 69 -4.34 -8.94 -0.83
C ASP A 69 -3.93 -10.42 -0.75
N ALA A 70 -2.74 -10.69 -0.21
CA ALA A 70 -2.25 -12.04 -0.07
C ALA A 70 -3.04 -12.89 0.93
N THR A 71 -3.89 -12.27 1.75
CA THR A 71 -4.93 -12.98 2.53
C THR A 71 -5.81 -13.85 1.61
N HIS A 72 -6.09 -13.38 0.40
CA HIS A 72 -6.95 -14.07 -0.58
C HIS A 72 -6.16 -14.89 -1.60
N THR A 73 -4.99 -14.41 -2.02
CA THR A 73 -4.20 -15.08 -3.06
C THR A 73 -3.28 -16.17 -2.51
N GLY A 74 -2.88 -16.07 -1.25
CA GLY A 74 -1.85 -16.92 -0.63
C GLY A 74 -0.44 -16.68 -1.17
N ILE A 75 -0.20 -15.61 -1.93
CA ILE A 75 1.07 -15.31 -2.61
C ILE A 75 1.59 -13.97 -2.09
N LEU A 76 2.71 -13.99 -1.37
CA LEU A 76 3.21 -12.84 -0.64
C LEU A 76 4.36 -12.16 -1.40
N LYS A 77 4.49 -10.84 -1.26
CA LYS A 77 5.76 -10.17 -1.53
C LYS A 77 6.84 -10.77 -0.59
N PRO A 78 8.06 -11.05 -1.09
CA PRO A 78 8.60 -10.65 -2.39
C PRO A 78 8.56 -11.71 -3.50
N GLU A 79 7.64 -12.68 -3.46
CA GLU A 79 7.52 -13.67 -4.54
C GLU A 79 7.19 -12.99 -5.88
N PRO A 80 7.86 -13.33 -6.98
CA PRO A 80 7.63 -12.70 -8.29
C PRO A 80 6.17 -12.71 -8.74
N GLN A 81 5.43 -13.77 -8.39
CA GLN A 81 4.03 -13.94 -8.74
C GLN A 81 3.12 -12.89 -8.06
N ALA A 82 3.49 -12.36 -6.89
CA ALA A 82 2.74 -11.29 -6.22
C ALA A 82 2.73 -10.01 -7.09
N TYR A 83 3.89 -9.63 -7.63
CA TYR A 83 4.00 -8.47 -8.52
C TYR A 83 3.32 -8.70 -9.87
N GLN A 84 3.41 -9.93 -10.42
CA GLN A 84 2.69 -10.30 -11.65
C GLN A 84 1.18 -10.13 -11.51
N LEU A 85 0.62 -10.60 -10.39
CA LEU A 85 -0.81 -10.46 -10.11
C LEU A 85 -1.22 -8.99 -9.98
N ALA A 86 -0.47 -8.19 -9.22
CA ALA A 86 -0.78 -6.77 -9.04
C ALA A 86 -0.70 -5.97 -10.34
N VAL A 87 0.40 -6.11 -11.09
CA VAL A 87 0.61 -5.41 -12.37
C VAL A 87 -0.40 -5.87 -13.42
N GLY A 88 -0.68 -7.18 -13.48
CA GLY A 88 -1.69 -7.74 -14.37
C GLY A 88 -3.10 -7.25 -14.06
N SER A 89 -3.45 -7.09 -12.77
CA SER A 89 -4.75 -6.54 -12.35
C SER A 89 -4.94 -5.07 -12.73
N LEU A 90 -3.83 -4.37 -12.99
CA LEU A 90 -3.81 -3.02 -13.54
C LEU A 90 -3.62 -3.00 -15.06
N ASP A 91 -3.86 -4.09 -15.80
CA ASP A 91 -3.52 -4.30 -17.23
C ASP A 91 -2.26 -3.53 -17.68
N ALA A 92 -1.19 -3.62 -16.88
CA ALA A 92 0.05 -2.88 -17.08
C ALA A 92 1.21 -3.83 -17.42
N SER A 93 2.39 -3.27 -17.68
CA SER A 93 3.64 -4.03 -17.73
C SER A 93 4.57 -3.60 -16.60
N PHE A 94 5.54 -4.44 -16.26
CA PHE A 94 6.51 -4.11 -15.20
C PHE A 94 7.25 -2.79 -15.43
N GLN A 95 7.59 -2.49 -16.69
CA GLN A 95 8.29 -1.26 -17.06
C GLN A 95 7.40 -0.01 -17.03
N SER A 96 6.08 -0.16 -16.87
CA SER A 96 5.13 0.96 -16.82
C SER A 96 4.59 1.21 -15.41
N VAL A 97 5.20 0.62 -14.38
CA VAL A 97 4.73 0.68 -13.00
C VAL A 97 5.87 1.16 -12.09
N VAL A 98 5.53 2.07 -11.18
CA VAL A 98 6.35 2.42 -10.02
C VAL A 98 5.75 1.71 -8.80
N PHE A 99 6.55 0.87 -8.16
CA PHE A 99 6.17 0.15 -6.94
C PHE A 99 6.65 0.90 -5.69
N VAL A 100 5.82 0.96 -4.65
CA VAL A 100 6.11 1.69 -3.42
C VAL A 100 5.85 0.79 -2.22
N ASP A 101 6.85 0.65 -1.34
CA ASP A 101 6.77 -0.20 -0.15
C ASP A 101 7.75 0.29 0.92
N ASP A 102 7.45 0.07 2.20
CA ASP A 102 8.35 0.41 3.30
C ASP A 102 9.43 -0.65 3.54
N GLN A 103 9.17 -1.90 3.16
CA GLN A 103 10.06 -3.02 3.44
C GLN A 103 11.07 -3.21 2.32
N GLN A 104 12.36 -3.08 2.65
CA GLN A 104 13.46 -3.24 1.68
C GLN A 104 13.38 -4.56 0.90
N LYS A 105 13.01 -5.68 1.54
CA LYS A 105 12.86 -6.98 0.86
C LYS A 105 11.82 -6.96 -0.27
N ASN A 106 10.76 -6.17 -0.14
CA ASN A 106 9.71 -6.04 -1.14
C ASN A 106 10.19 -5.13 -2.29
N ILE A 107 10.94 -4.07 -1.95
CA ILE A 107 11.61 -3.23 -2.94
C ILE A 107 12.59 -4.05 -3.78
N ASP A 108 13.45 -4.84 -3.14
CA ASP A 108 14.42 -5.69 -3.83
C ASP A 108 13.72 -6.71 -4.75
N GLY A 109 12.64 -7.35 -4.29
CA GLY A 109 11.88 -8.29 -5.11
C GLY A 109 11.18 -7.65 -6.31
N ALA A 110 10.72 -6.40 -6.19
CA ALA A 110 10.16 -5.65 -7.32
C ALA A 110 11.24 -5.29 -8.34
N ILE A 111 12.42 -4.86 -7.87
CA ILE A 111 13.58 -4.56 -8.71
C ILE A 111 14.05 -5.81 -9.46
N ASP A 112 14.09 -6.97 -8.81
CA ASP A 112 14.43 -8.26 -9.44
C ASP A 112 13.44 -8.65 -10.56
N CYS A 113 12.20 -8.16 -10.49
CA CYS A 113 11.20 -8.31 -11.54
C CYS A 113 11.32 -7.26 -12.66
N GLY A 114 12.21 -6.28 -12.53
CA GLY A 114 12.39 -5.18 -13.47
C GLY A 114 11.37 -4.05 -13.31
N ILE A 115 10.82 -3.89 -12.11
CA ILE A 115 9.88 -2.81 -11.75
C ILE A 115 10.68 -1.68 -11.10
N GLU A 116 10.41 -0.43 -11.49
CA GLU A 116 10.94 0.73 -10.77
C GLU A 116 10.34 0.77 -9.36
N ALA A 117 11.16 0.83 -8.32
CA ALA A 117 10.69 0.71 -6.94
C ALA A 117 11.26 1.83 -6.06
N ILE A 118 10.38 2.43 -5.24
CA ILE A 118 10.70 3.51 -4.31
C ILE A 118 10.41 3.02 -2.90
N ARG A 119 11.43 3.05 -2.03
CA ARG A 119 11.22 2.71 -0.63
C ARG A 119 10.61 3.89 0.12
N LEU A 120 9.47 3.67 0.77
CA LEU A 120 8.87 4.66 1.64
C LEU A 120 9.51 4.61 3.03
N ASP A 121 10.26 5.63 3.41
CA ASP A 121 10.70 5.78 4.80
C ASP A 121 9.53 6.23 5.67
N ILE A 122 9.06 5.36 6.57
CA ILE A 122 7.93 5.68 7.45
C ILE A 122 8.22 6.83 8.42
N THR A 123 9.50 7.14 8.65
CA THR A 123 9.96 8.25 9.52
C THR A 123 10.06 9.58 8.77
N ASP A 124 10.15 9.53 7.45
CA ASP A 124 10.11 10.69 6.54
C ASP A 124 9.27 10.36 5.29
N PRO A 125 7.93 10.27 5.45
CA PRO A 125 7.07 9.84 4.36
C PRO A 125 6.93 10.90 3.25
N GLU A 126 7.14 12.18 3.57
CA GLU A 126 6.98 13.28 2.61
C GLU A 126 7.97 13.16 1.44
N SER A 127 9.23 12.85 1.73
CA SER A 127 10.25 12.63 0.70
C SER A 127 9.91 11.44 -0.21
N GLY A 128 9.42 10.34 0.36
CA GLY A 128 8.99 9.19 -0.44
C GLY A 128 7.81 9.52 -1.36
N PHE A 129 6.83 10.31 -0.90
CA PHE A 129 5.73 10.76 -1.78
C PHE A 129 6.22 11.72 -2.87
N ASP A 130 7.17 12.60 -2.57
CA ASP A 130 7.80 13.48 -3.57
C ASP A 130 8.58 12.71 -4.63
N ASP A 131 9.27 11.64 -4.24
CA ASP A 131 9.97 10.77 -5.18
C ASP A 131 8.98 10.07 -6.12
N VAL A 132 7.83 9.61 -5.62
CA VAL A 132 6.79 9.03 -6.46
C VAL A 132 6.19 10.07 -7.41
N ARG A 133 5.92 11.30 -6.95
CA ARG A 133 5.47 12.38 -7.83
C ARG A 133 6.46 12.64 -8.95
N ARG A 134 7.76 12.67 -8.64
CA ARG A 134 8.83 12.87 -9.62
C ARG A 134 8.91 11.72 -10.61
N ALA A 135 8.85 10.47 -10.17
CA ALA A 135 8.87 9.30 -11.04
C ALA A 135 7.67 9.26 -12.01
N LEU A 136 6.49 9.63 -11.53
CA LEU A 136 5.27 9.70 -12.32
C LEU A 136 5.11 11.01 -13.11
N ASN A 137 6.04 11.97 -12.99
CA ASN A 137 5.94 13.30 -13.58
C ASN A 137 4.65 14.07 -13.21
N LEU A 138 4.18 13.87 -11.98
CA LEU A 138 3.00 14.56 -11.45
C LEU A 138 3.33 16.04 -11.17
N THR A 139 2.37 16.93 -11.48
CA THR A 139 2.44 18.38 -11.27
C THR A 139 1.73 18.84 -10.00
#